data_AF-A0A0L9TUX1-F1
#
_entry.id   AF-A0A0L9TUX1-F1
#
_cell.length_a   1.000
_cell.length_b   1.000
_cell.length_c   1.000
_cell.angle_alpha   90.00
_cell.angle_beta   90.00
_cell.angle_gamma   90.00
#
_symmetry.space_group_name_H-M   'P 1'
#
loop_
_entity.id
_entity.type
_entity.pdbx_description
1 polymer ?
#
loop_
_entity_poly.entity_id
_entity_poly.type
_entity_poly.pdbx_seq_one_letter_code
_entity_poly.pdbx_strand_id
1 'polypeptide(L)' 'MKDSGGKWIEEPPSHEPIVAEDGTLHNLNEYINISVADAITDVTISSVKDVIFTQKNGVVIKANQLVEFICQLSLE' A
#
# COMPACT_ATOMS: atom_id res chain seq x y z
N MET A 1 -3.41 -17.16 3.75
CA MET A 1 -4.84 -17.57 3.70
C MET A 1 -5.06 -19.07 3.86
N LYS A 2 -4.00 -19.88 4.00
CA LYS A 2 -4.12 -21.26 4.50
C LYS A 2 -3.82 -21.30 6.00
N ASP A 3 -4.48 -22.18 6.73
CA ASP A 3 -4.18 -22.45 8.13
C ASP A 3 -2.89 -23.27 8.29
N SER A 4 -2.53 -23.58 9.54
CA SER A 4 -1.34 -24.40 9.85
C SER A 4 -1.42 -25.84 9.33
N GLY A 5 -2.62 -26.34 9.02
CA GLY A 5 -2.85 -27.65 8.40
C GLY A 5 -2.84 -27.60 6.87
N GLY A 6 -2.66 -26.42 6.26
CA GLY A 6 -2.66 -26.22 4.82
C GLY A 6 -4.06 -26.11 4.19
N LYS A 7 -5.13 -26.08 4.98
CA LYS A 7 -6.49 -25.87 4.47
C LYS A 7 -6.75 -24.38 4.27
N TRP A 8 -7.50 -24.05 3.23
CA TRP A 8 -7.96 -22.67 3.01
C TRP A 8 -8.88 -22.20 4.14
N ILE A 9 -8.59 -21.01 4.68
CA ILE A 9 -9.43 -20.34 5.67
C ILE A 9 -10.72 -19.84 4.99
N GLU A 10 -10.60 -19.37 3.75
CA GLU A 10 -11.66 -18.95 2.85
C GLU A 10 -11.30 -19.39 1.42
N GLU A 11 -12.30 -19.65 0.57
CA GLU A 11 -12.05 -20.05 -0.82
C GLU A 11 -11.28 -18.96 -1.58
N PRO A 12 -10.18 -19.31 -2.29
CA PRO A 12 -9.44 -18.32 -3.06
C PRO A 12 -10.27 -17.85 -4.26
N PRO A 13 -9.98 -16.65 -4.80
CA PRO A 13 -10.51 -16.21 -6.08
C PRO A 13 -10.29 -17.27 -7.18
N SER A 14 -11.20 -17.31 -8.16
CA SER A 14 -11.18 -18.31 -9.24
C SER A 14 -10.10 -18.10 -10.29
N HIS A 15 -9.37 -16.97 -10.23
CA HIS A 15 -8.27 -16.68 -11.14
C HIS A 15 -6.93 -17.14 -10.53
N GLU A 16 -5.93 -17.31 -11.38
CA GLU A 16 -4.57 -17.63 -10.94
C GLU A 16 -4.00 -16.54 -10.01
N PRO A 17 -3.08 -16.90 -9.09
CA PRO A 17 -2.44 -15.92 -8.21
C PRO A 17 -1.81 -14.78 -8.99
N ILE A 18 -1.97 -13.56 -8.48
CA ILE A 18 -1.30 -12.39 -9.04
C ILE A 18 0.19 -12.49 -8.72
N VAL A 19 1.03 -12.37 -9.75
CA VAL A 19 2.49 -12.40 -9.67
C VAL A 19 3.05 -11.09 -10.22
N ALA A 20 4.06 -10.54 -9.56
CA ALA A 20 4.72 -9.32 -10.02
C ALA A 20 5.52 -9.59 -11.31
N GLU A 21 5.61 -8.58 -12.18
CA GLU A 21 6.38 -8.67 -13.44
C GLU A 21 7.86 -8.98 -13.19
N ASP A 22 8.42 -8.49 -12.08
CA ASP A 22 9.79 -8.76 -11.65
C ASP A 22 10.02 -10.16 -11.05
N GLY A 23 8.96 -10.99 -10.99
CA GLY A 23 9.00 -12.35 -10.45
C GLY A 23 8.93 -12.43 -8.92
N THR A 24 8.77 -11.30 -8.21
CA THR A 24 8.60 -11.32 -6.75
C THR A 24 7.30 -12.03 -6.38
N LEU A 25 7.40 -13.02 -5.48
CA LEU A 25 6.28 -13.79 -4.95
C LEU A 25 6.06 -13.50 -3.47
N HIS A 26 4.80 -13.59 -3.02
CA HIS A 26 4.41 -13.53 -1.61
C HIS A 26 4.79 -12.23 -0.87
N ASN A 27 4.84 -11.10 -1.58
CA ASN A 27 5.22 -9.79 -1.05
C ASN A 27 4.08 -8.99 -0.39
N LEU A 28 2.90 -9.59 -0.17
CA LEU A 28 1.75 -8.90 0.45
C LEU A 28 2.13 -8.18 1.75
N ASN A 29 3.02 -8.78 2.53
CA ASN A 29 3.49 -8.23 3.80
C ASN A 29 4.15 -6.84 3.65
N GLU A 30 4.78 -6.54 2.51
CA GLU A 30 5.40 -5.24 2.23
C GLU A 30 4.39 -4.11 2.04
N TYR A 31 3.13 -4.45 1.73
CA TYR A 31 2.06 -3.48 1.49
C TYR A 31 1.14 -3.30 2.71
N ILE A 32 0.98 -4.34 3.53
CA ILE A 32 0.10 -4.30 4.72
C ILE A 32 0.83 -3.84 5.98
N ASN A 33 2.16 -4.04 6.06
CA ASN A 33 2.93 -3.57 7.19
C ASN A 33 3.12 -2.07 7.08
N ILE A 34 2.54 -1.35 8.03
CA ILE A 34 2.61 0.11 8.11
C ILE A 34 3.28 0.47 9.43
N SER A 35 4.30 1.32 9.36
CA SER A 35 4.95 1.91 10.53
C SER A 35 4.62 3.40 10.64
N VAL A 36 4.39 3.87 11.86
CA VAL A 36 4.22 5.31 12.13
C VAL A 36 5.51 6.09 11.83
N ALA A 37 6.68 5.44 11.92
CA ALA A 37 7.96 6.07 11.60
C ALA A 37 8.10 6.41 10.11
N ASP A 38 7.38 5.69 9.25
CA ASP A 38 7.41 5.90 7.79
C ASP A 38 6.37 6.94 7.33
N ALA A 39 5.52 7.41 8.25
CA ALA A 39 4.48 8.38 7.95
C ALA A 39 5.08 9.75 7.68
N ILE A 40 4.77 10.34 6.52
CA ILE A 40 5.22 11.69 6.21
C ILE A 40 4.57 12.69 7.18
N THR A 41 5.33 13.71 7.58
CA THR A 41 4.88 14.68 8.58
C THR A 41 4.09 15.82 7.95
N ASP A 42 4.47 16.24 6.75
CA ASP A 42 3.85 17.32 5.99
C ASP A 42 3.31 16.80 4.66
N VAL A 43 1.99 16.68 4.56
CA VAL A 43 1.30 16.07 3.43
C VAL A 43 0.82 17.17 2.49
N THR A 44 1.58 17.38 1.42
CA THR A 44 1.24 18.29 0.32
C THR A 44 1.29 17.53 -0.99
N ILE A 45 0.69 18.09 -2.04
CA ILE A 45 0.77 17.54 -3.40
C ILE A 45 2.22 17.35 -3.82
N SER A 46 3.09 18.32 -3.55
CA SER A 46 4.52 18.22 -3.90
C SER A 46 5.24 17.14 -3.09
N SER A 47 5.04 17.07 -1.77
CA SER A 47 5.73 16.09 -0.93
C SER A 47 5.32 14.64 -1.26
N VAL A 48 4.05 14.43 -1.63
CA VAL A 48 3.56 13.11 -2.04
C VAL A 48 4.01 12.74 -3.47
N LYS A 49 3.99 13.69 -4.41
CA LYS A 49 4.33 13.45 -5.82
C LYS A 49 5.75 12.91 -5.97
N ASP A 50 6.73 13.53 -5.32
CA ASP A 50 8.13 13.11 -5.43
C ASP A 50 8.36 11.69 -4.86
N VAL A 51 7.66 11.37 -3.77
CA VAL A 51 7.79 10.06 -3.08
C VAL A 51 7.12 8.94 -3.88
N ILE A 52 5.92 9.17 -4.45
CA ILE A 52 5.20 8.14 -5.22
C ILE A 52 6.00 7.63 -6.42
N PHE A 53 6.75 8.50 -7.10
CA PHE A 53 7.54 8.10 -8.26
C PHE A 53 8.94 7.55 -7.93
N THR A 54 9.39 7.69 -6.69
CA THR A 54 10.74 7.27 -6.28
C THR A 54 10.76 6.08 -5.33
N GLN A 55 9.69 5.87 -4.57
CA GLN A 55 9.57 4.77 -3.62
C GLN A 55 8.80 3.60 -4.22
N LYS A 56 9.27 2.38 -3.95
CA LYS A 56 8.66 1.12 -4.43
C LYS A 56 7.18 0.98 -4.01
N ASN A 57 6.88 1.29 -2.75
CA ASN A 57 5.58 1.00 -2.13
C ASN A 57 4.71 2.25 -1.91
N GLY A 58 5.11 3.40 -2.47
CA GLY A 58 4.41 4.67 -2.31
C GLY A 58 4.70 5.36 -0.97
N VAL A 59 3.67 5.92 -0.35
CA VAL A 59 3.77 6.80 0.83
C VAL A 59 2.82 6.37 1.94
N VAL A 60 3.26 6.48 3.19
CA VAL A 60 2.41 6.30 4.37
C VAL A 60 1.89 7.66 4.83
N ILE A 61 0.57 7.80 4.92
CA ILE A 61 -0.11 9.03 5.33
C ILE A 61 -0.98 8.74 6.55
N LYS A 62 -0.94 9.63 7.55
CA LYS A 62 -1.80 9.50 8.72
C LYS A 62 -3.26 9.73 8.33
N ALA A 63 -4.17 8.98 8.94
CA ALA A 63 -5.59 9.02 8.60
C ALA A 63 -6.21 10.45 8.64
N ASN A 64 -5.80 11.27 9.61
CA ASN A 64 -6.28 12.66 9.72
C ASN A 64 -5.77 13.57 8.59
N GLN A 65 -4.61 13.28 8.01
CA GLN A 65 -4.02 14.06 6.92
C GLN A 65 -4.46 13.56 5.54
N LEU A 66 -4.87 12.30 5.42
CA LEU A 66 -5.31 11.71 4.15
C LEU A 66 -6.53 12.43 3.57
N VAL A 67 -7.50 12.79 4.43
CA VAL A 67 -8.71 13.51 3.99
C VAL A 67 -8.35 14.89 3.46
N GLU A 68 -7.51 15.62 4.18
CA GLU A 68 -7.03 16.95 3.77
C GLU A 68 -6.29 16.87 2.42
N PHE A 69 -5.45 15.86 2.25
CA PHE A 69 -4.73 15.61 1.00
C PHE A 69 -5.68 15.34 -0.18
N ILE A 70 -6.68 14.48 -0.01
CA ILE A 70 -7.67 14.19 -1.07
C ILE A 70 -8.45 15.46 -1.44
N CYS A 71 -8.78 16.31 -0.46
CA CYS A 71 -9.40 17.60 -0.73
C CYS A 71 -8.48 18.54 -1.54
N GLN A 72 -7.18 18.58 -1.26
CA GLN A 72 -6.22 19.38 -2.04
C GLN A 72 -6.15 18.93 -3.50
N LEU A 73 -6.14 17.62 -3.76
CA LEU A 73 -6.14 17.07 -5.13
C LEU A 73 -7.39 17.42 -5.94
N SER A 74 -8.53 17.63 -5.27
CA SER A 74 -9.80 17.96 -5.93
C SER A 74 -9.92 19.43 -6.33
N LEU A 75 -8.95 20.25 -5.96
CA LEU A 75 -8.89 21.70 -6.24
C LEU A 75 -7.95 22.04 -7.41
N GLU A 76 -7.24 21.05 -7.96
CA GLU A 76 -6.47 21.14 -9.22
C GLU A 76 -7.33 20.73 -10.42
#